data_AF-A0A971KKF1-F1
#
_entry.id   AF-A0A971KKF1-F1
#
_cell.length_a   1.000
_cell.length_b   1.000
_cell.length_c   1.000
_cell.angle_alpha   90.00
_cell.angle_beta   90.00
_cell.angle_gamma   90.00
#
_symmetry.space_group_name_H-M   'P 1'
#
loop_
_entity.id
_entity.type
_entity.pdbx_description
1 polymer ?
#
loop_
_entity_poly.entity_id
_entity_poly.type
_entity_poly.pdbx_seq_one_letter_code
_entity_poly.pdbx_strand_id
1 'polypeptide(L)'
;MDVIKRIATLESVSPEIVSNVEQTLERRFSVVVNVDMTEIGGVPYVADIMNHIDRTTEKYIFDELSKSDPNLSDDIRKLMFVFEDILDLDDSTIQTVLRTIDAQDLAVAIKGSSDAIKELLLNNISARARENILSDIEYLRNVRMRDVERAQQKIVDSIRALEESGEIVIARGGEDAIIE
;
A
#
# COMPACT_ATOMS: atom_id res chain seq x y z
N MET A 1 -29.45 -41.52 -5.75
CA MET A 1 -29.43 -42.95 -5.40
C MET A 1 -28.34 -43.73 -6.13
N ASP A 2 -28.13 -43.55 -7.44
CA ASP A 2 -27.10 -44.29 -8.19
C ASP A 2 -25.66 -44.04 -7.69
N VAL A 3 -25.30 -42.77 -7.46
CA VAL A 3 -23.98 -42.39 -6.92
C VAL A 3 -23.70 -43.04 -5.56
N ILE A 4 -24.69 -43.08 -4.67
CA ILE A 4 -24.55 -43.66 -3.32
C ILE A 4 -24.32 -45.17 -3.40
N LYS A 5 -25.02 -45.89 -4.30
CA LYS A 5 -24.81 -47.32 -4.50
C LYS A 5 -23.41 -47.62 -5.05
N ARG A 6 -22.93 -46.80 -5.99
CA ARG A 6 -21.58 -46.96 -6.59
C ARG A 6 -20.45 -46.71 -5.60
N ILE A 7 -20.63 -45.75 -4.68
CA ILE A 7 -19.68 -45.51 -3.58
C ILE A 7 -19.69 -46.70 -2.61
N ALA A 8 -20.88 -47.23 -2.28
CA ALA A 8 -21.00 -48.36 -1.36
C ALA A 8 -20.44 -49.69 -1.91
N THR A 9 -20.34 -49.85 -3.23
CA THR A 9 -19.76 -51.04 -3.90
C THR A 9 -18.34 -50.80 -4.43
N LEU A 10 -17.68 -49.71 -4.04
CA LEU A 10 -16.33 -49.38 -4.50
C LEU A 10 -15.29 -50.20 -3.71
N GLU A 11 -14.67 -51.20 -4.33
CA GLU A 11 -13.71 -52.09 -3.64
C GLU A 11 -12.27 -51.63 -3.78
N SER A 12 -11.79 -51.37 -5.00
CA SER A 12 -10.46 -50.82 -5.24
C SER A 12 -10.41 -50.09 -6.58
N VAL A 13 -9.68 -48.97 -6.61
CA VAL A 13 -9.50 -48.15 -7.82
C VAL A 13 -8.01 -47.95 -8.04
N SER A 14 -7.56 -48.08 -9.29
CA SER A 14 -6.17 -47.83 -9.64
C SER A 14 -5.81 -46.36 -9.38
N PRO A 15 -4.69 -46.07 -8.70
CA PRO A 15 -4.21 -44.71 -8.47
C PRO A 15 -4.05 -43.88 -9.76
N GLU A 16 -3.69 -44.55 -10.87
CA GLU A 16 -3.54 -43.90 -12.17
C GLU A 16 -4.89 -43.40 -12.73
N ILE A 17 -5.97 -44.15 -12.49
CA ILE A 17 -7.32 -43.74 -12.90
C ILE A 17 -7.80 -42.56 -12.06
N VAL A 18 -7.51 -42.57 -10.75
CA VAL A 18 -7.82 -41.44 -9.85
C VAL A 18 -7.10 -40.17 -10.31
N SER A 19 -5.79 -40.26 -10.58
CA SER A 19 -5.00 -39.10 -11.03
C SER A 19 -5.46 -38.55 -12.39
N ASN A 20 -5.85 -39.42 -13.33
CA ASN A 20 -6.41 -38.98 -14.63
C ASN A 20 -7.76 -38.26 -14.46
N VAL A 21 -8.59 -38.75 -13.54
CA VAL A 21 -9.87 -38.10 -13.20
C VAL A 21 -9.62 -36.76 -12.51
N GLU A 22 -8.66 -36.68 -11.60
CA GLU A 22 -8.22 -35.44 -10.95
C GLU A 22 -7.72 -34.40 -11.95
N GLN A 23 -6.78 -34.75 -12.84
CA GLN A 23 -6.28 -33.82 -13.88
C GLN A 23 -7.39 -33.35 -14.83
N THR A 24 -8.32 -34.23 -15.17
CA THR A 24 -9.44 -33.88 -16.05
C THR A 24 -10.43 -32.95 -15.35
N LEU A 25 -10.68 -33.16 -14.06
CA LEU A 25 -11.47 -32.28 -13.21
C LEU A 25 -10.77 -30.92 -13.07
N GLU A 26 -9.49 -30.89 -12.74
CA GLU A 26 -8.69 -29.67 -12.62
C GLU A 26 -8.70 -28.85 -13.92
N ARG A 27 -8.51 -29.50 -15.07
CA ARG A 27 -8.55 -28.84 -16.39
C ARG A 27 -9.92 -28.32 -16.79
N ARG A 28 -11.00 -28.92 -16.29
CA ARG A 28 -12.37 -28.43 -16.54
C ARG A 28 -12.80 -27.38 -15.53
N PHE A 29 -12.35 -27.48 -14.29
CA PHE A 29 -12.59 -26.48 -13.26
C PHE A 29 -11.76 -25.22 -13.50
N SER A 30 -10.55 -25.30 -14.06
CA SER A 30 -9.79 -24.09 -14.45
C SER A 30 -10.50 -23.23 -15.50
N VAL A 31 -11.43 -23.80 -16.27
CA VAL A 31 -12.28 -23.08 -17.24
C VAL A 31 -13.56 -22.53 -16.60
N VAL A 32 -14.00 -23.07 -15.45
CA VAL A 32 -15.27 -22.72 -14.78
C VAL A 32 -15.05 -21.86 -13.52
N VAL A 33 -13.84 -21.85 -12.94
CA VAL A 33 -13.42 -21.02 -11.80
C VAL A 33 -12.97 -19.64 -12.31
N ASN A 34 -13.86 -18.95 -13.02
CA ASN A 34 -13.76 -17.53 -13.34
C ASN A 34 -15.01 -16.77 -12.86
N VAL A 35 -15.71 -17.34 -11.88
CA VAL A 35 -16.85 -16.71 -11.22
C VAL A 35 -16.67 -16.96 -9.73
N ASP A 36 -16.45 -15.87 -8.98
CA ASP A 36 -16.30 -15.78 -7.53
C ASP A 36 -14.96 -16.23 -6.91
N MET A 37 -13.82 -15.84 -7.49
CA MET A 37 -12.65 -15.52 -6.66
C MET A 37 -12.78 -14.08 -6.19
N THR A 38 -13.21 -13.86 -4.95
CA THR A 38 -12.71 -12.70 -4.20
C THR A 38 -11.20 -12.83 -4.18
N GLU A 39 -10.48 -11.97 -4.89
CA GLU A 39 -9.01 -11.88 -4.86
C GLU A 39 -8.55 -11.50 -3.44
N ILE A 40 -8.49 -12.49 -2.55
CA ILE A 40 -7.88 -12.35 -1.23
C ILE A 40 -6.41 -12.72 -1.38
N GLY A 41 -5.58 -11.76 -1.78
CA GLY A 41 -4.12 -11.94 -1.93
C GLY A 41 -3.52 -11.22 -3.14
N GLY A 42 -2.23 -11.44 -3.37
CA GLY A 42 -1.48 -10.85 -4.49
C GLY A 42 -0.64 -9.62 -4.11
N VAL A 43 0.00 -9.03 -5.10
CA VAL A 43 0.89 -7.86 -4.96
C VAL A 43 0.21 -6.70 -4.20
N PRO A 44 -1.06 -6.34 -4.46
CA PRO A 44 -1.73 -5.26 -3.72
C PRO A 44 -1.93 -5.57 -2.24
N TYR A 45 -2.31 -6.80 -1.90
CA TYR A 45 -2.49 -7.23 -0.52
C TYR A 45 -1.17 -7.24 0.26
N VAL A 46 -0.08 -7.68 -0.39
CA VAL A 46 1.25 -7.65 0.23
C VAL A 46 1.74 -6.20 0.37
N ALA A 47 1.53 -5.33 -0.62
CA ALA A 47 1.86 -3.92 -0.51
C ALA A 47 1.14 -3.24 0.66
N ASP A 48 -0.14 -3.56 0.86
CA ASP A 48 -0.91 -3.06 2.01
C ASP A 48 -0.36 -3.57 3.36
N ILE A 49 0.06 -4.83 3.44
CA ILE A 49 0.75 -5.32 4.64
C ILE A 49 2.07 -4.58 4.85
N MET A 50 2.89 -4.46 3.80
CA MET A 50 4.21 -3.82 3.85
C MET A 50 4.13 -2.35 4.28
N ASN A 51 3.06 -1.69 3.87
CA ASN A 51 2.69 -0.33 4.23
C ASN A 51 2.47 -0.08 5.73
N HIS A 52 2.28 -1.14 6.53
CA HIS A 52 2.05 -1.08 7.98
C HIS A 52 3.18 -1.72 8.80
N ILE A 53 4.22 -2.26 8.14
CA ILE A 53 5.38 -2.87 8.78
C ILE A 53 6.39 -1.77 9.17
N ASP A 54 7.14 -1.99 10.26
CA ASP A 54 8.21 -1.06 10.63
C ASP A 54 9.36 -1.06 9.60
N ARG A 55 9.98 0.10 9.38
CA ARG A 55 11.04 0.30 8.38
C ARG A 55 12.19 -0.71 8.46
N THR A 56 12.52 -1.21 9.66
CA THR A 56 13.63 -2.17 9.82
C THR A 56 13.25 -3.51 9.22
N THR A 57 12.05 -3.99 9.55
CA THR A 57 11.50 -5.24 9.02
C THR A 57 11.17 -5.11 7.53
N GLU A 58 10.59 -3.98 7.11
CA GLU A 58 10.30 -3.67 5.71
C GLU A 58 11.56 -3.74 4.85
N LYS A 59 12.64 -3.07 5.29
CA LYS A 59 13.93 -3.10 4.60
C LYS A 59 14.51 -4.50 4.52
N TYR A 60 14.45 -5.28 5.60
CA TYR A 60 14.93 -6.65 5.60
C TYR A 60 14.14 -7.52 4.60
N ILE A 61 12.82 -7.40 4.58
CA ILE A 61 11.95 -8.12 3.64
C ILE A 61 12.30 -7.71 2.20
N PHE A 62 12.45 -6.43 1.90
CA PHE A 62 12.80 -5.98 0.55
C PHE A 62 14.22 -6.35 0.14
N ASP A 63 15.19 -6.37 1.05
CA ASP A 63 16.57 -6.79 0.76
C ASP A 63 16.60 -8.28 0.40
N GLU A 64 15.83 -9.13 1.08
CA GLU A 64 15.71 -10.55 0.74
C GLU A 64 14.86 -10.79 -0.52
N LEU A 65 13.74 -10.07 -0.65
CA LEU A 65 12.85 -10.18 -1.80
C LEU A 65 13.54 -9.73 -3.08
N SER A 66 14.32 -8.65 -3.05
CA SER A 66 15.06 -8.16 -4.23
C SER A 66 16.17 -9.11 -4.68
N LYS A 67 16.68 -9.98 -3.80
CA LYS A 67 17.65 -11.04 -4.18
C LYS A 67 16.95 -12.23 -4.82
N SER A 68 15.76 -12.58 -4.32
CA SER A 68 15.00 -13.74 -4.78
C SER A 68 14.21 -13.44 -6.05
N ASP A 69 13.46 -12.34 -6.07
CA ASP A 69 12.60 -11.90 -7.16
C ASP A 69 12.58 -10.36 -7.25
N PRO A 70 13.48 -9.77 -8.07
CA PRO A 70 13.53 -8.33 -8.26
C PRO A 70 12.24 -7.74 -8.84
N ASN A 71 11.56 -8.46 -9.73
CA ASN A 71 10.36 -7.96 -10.40
C ASN A 71 9.19 -7.85 -9.42
N LEU A 72 8.99 -8.88 -8.59
CA LEU A 72 7.97 -8.85 -7.53
C LEU A 72 8.24 -7.75 -6.49
N SER A 73 9.51 -7.57 -6.13
CA SER A 73 9.95 -6.49 -5.23
C SER A 73 9.57 -5.12 -5.80
N ASP A 74 9.84 -4.88 -7.07
CA ASP A 74 9.52 -3.63 -7.75
C ASP A 74 8.00 -3.45 -7.90
N ASP A 75 7.25 -4.50 -8.22
CA ASP A 75 5.79 -4.41 -8.34
C ASP A 75 5.10 -4.13 -6.99
N ILE A 76 5.62 -4.67 -5.88
CA ILE A 76 5.13 -4.33 -4.54
C ILE A 76 5.48 -2.87 -4.20
N ARG A 77 6.70 -2.41 -4.47
CA ARG A 77 7.11 -1.01 -4.23
C ARG A 77 6.27 -0.01 -5.01
N LYS A 78 5.95 -0.29 -6.28
CA LYS A 78 5.08 0.59 -7.10
C LYS A 78 3.71 0.80 -6.48
N LEU A 79 3.24 -0.15 -5.67
CA LEU A 79 1.96 -0.07 -4.98
C LEU A 79 2.08 0.58 -3.59
N MET A 80 3.29 0.78 -3.07
CA MET A 80 3.50 1.46 -1.80
C MET A 80 3.59 2.96 -2.03
N PHE A 81 2.62 3.71 -1.50
CA PHE A 81 2.75 5.16 -1.38
C PHE A 81 3.72 5.46 -0.23
N VAL A 82 4.90 5.99 -0.55
CA VAL A 82 5.89 6.42 0.44
C VAL A 82 5.81 7.92 0.66
N PHE A 83 6.34 8.39 1.80
CA PHE A 83 6.29 9.82 2.14
C PHE A 83 6.92 10.74 1.07
N GLU A 84 7.93 10.25 0.34
CA GLU A 84 8.58 11.03 -0.73
C GLU A 84 7.68 11.23 -1.96
N ASP A 85 6.71 10.34 -2.19
CA ASP A 85 5.77 10.42 -3.33
C ASP A 85 4.80 11.60 -3.19
N ILE A 86 4.79 12.29 -2.05
CA ILE A 86 4.02 13.52 -1.85
C ILE A 86 4.39 14.61 -2.87
N LEU A 87 5.61 14.57 -3.42
CA LEU A 87 6.07 15.50 -4.45
C LEU A 87 5.30 15.38 -5.76
N ASP A 88 4.70 14.22 -6.03
CA ASP A 88 3.93 13.94 -7.23
C ASP A 88 2.43 14.24 -7.07
N LEU A 89 2.01 14.64 -5.86
CA LEU A 89 0.64 15.05 -5.59
C LEU A 89 0.39 16.50 -6.00
N ASP A 90 -0.83 16.77 -6.44
CA ASP A 90 -1.27 18.12 -6.74
C ASP A 90 -1.56 18.92 -5.46
N ASP A 91 -1.47 20.25 -5.56
CA ASP A 91 -1.67 21.17 -4.44
C ASP A 91 -3.03 20.99 -3.75
N SER A 92 -4.10 20.66 -4.48
CA SER A 92 -5.43 20.44 -3.91
C SER A 92 -5.47 19.20 -3.01
N THR A 93 -4.86 18.10 -3.45
CA THR A 93 -4.71 16.88 -2.66
C THR A 93 -3.90 17.17 -1.39
N ILE A 94 -2.76 17.83 -1.52
CA ILE A 94 -1.90 18.17 -0.38
C ILE A 94 -2.66 19.04 0.63
N GLN A 95 -3.36 20.07 0.17
CA GLN A 95 -4.17 20.92 1.05
C GLN A 95 -5.27 20.16 1.79
N THR A 96 -5.86 19.16 1.16
CA THR A 96 -6.90 18.32 1.77
C THR A 96 -6.31 17.45 2.86
N VAL A 97 -5.18 16.79 2.58
CA VAL A 97 -4.43 15.98 3.54
C VAL A 97 -3.99 16.82 4.74
N LEU A 98 -3.43 18.02 4.52
CA LEU A 98 -2.90 18.85 5.61
C LEU A 98 -3.99 19.39 6.56
N ARG A 99 -5.27 19.34 6.20
CA ARG A 99 -6.37 19.69 7.12
C ARG A 99 -6.64 18.62 8.17
N THR A 100 -6.24 17.38 7.93
CA THR A 100 -6.46 16.26 8.86
C THR A 100 -5.27 16.01 9.79
N ILE A 101 -4.14 16.70 9.55
CA ILE A 101 -2.90 16.54 10.31
C ILE A 101 -2.77 17.63 11.37
N ASP A 102 -2.44 17.23 12.59
CA ASP A 102 -2.16 18.16 13.68
C ASP A 102 -0.88 18.96 13.41
N ALA A 103 -0.90 20.26 13.76
CA ALA A 103 0.22 21.17 13.52
C ALA A 103 1.55 20.68 14.15
N GLN A 104 1.47 20.03 15.32
CA GLN A 104 2.65 19.47 16.00
C GLN A 104 3.25 18.28 15.23
N ASP A 105 2.41 17.37 14.72
CA ASP A 105 2.89 16.26 13.90
C ASP A 105 3.47 16.78 12.58
N LEU A 106 2.82 17.76 11.95
CA LEU A 106 3.30 18.39 10.72
C LEU A 106 4.67 19.06 10.93
N ALA A 107 4.87 19.80 12.02
CA ALA A 107 6.16 20.40 12.36
C ALA A 107 7.27 19.34 12.56
N VAL A 108 6.95 18.22 13.22
CA VAL A 108 7.88 17.11 13.42
C VAL A 108 8.23 16.43 12.09
N ALA A 109 7.25 16.20 11.22
CA ALA A 109 7.45 15.59 9.90
C ALA A 109 8.32 16.48 8.99
N ILE A 110 8.02 17.78 8.92
CA ILE A 110 8.77 18.76 8.12
C ILE A 110 10.22 18.90 8.59
N LYS A 111 10.48 18.78 9.90
CA LYS A 111 11.84 18.91 10.42
C LYS A 111 12.79 17.85 9.86
N GLY A 112 12.28 16.64 9.60
CA GLY A 112 13.07 15.54 9.05
C GLY A 112 12.85 15.27 7.56
N SER A 113 12.15 16.14 6.85
CA SER A 113 11.93 16.01 5.41
C SER A 113 13.04 16.69 4.59
N SER A 114 13.10 16.36 3.29
CA SER A 114 13.89 17.12 2.32
C SER A 114 13.40 18.57 2.21
N ASP A 115 14.25 19.47 1.70
CA ASP A 115 13.87 20.88 1.51
C ASP A 115 12.74 21.03 0.49
N ALA A 116 12.71 20.18 -0.55
CA ALA A 116 11.65 20.15 -1.54
C ALA A 116 10.28 19.84 -0.89
N ILE A 117 10.20 18.80 -0.06
CA ILE A 117 8.97 18.43 0.64
C ILE A 117 8.59 19.51 1.67
N LYS A 118 9.57 20.08 2.38
CA LYS A 118 9.32 21.17 3.31
C LYS A 118 8.67 22.36 2.62
N GLU A 119 9.22 22.81 1.50
CA GLU A 119 8.66 23.93 0.74
C GLU A 119 7.26 23.61 0.22
N LEU A 120 7.07 22.41 -0.34
CA LEU A 120 5.77 21.95 -0.82
C LEU A 120 4.69 21.99 0.28
N LEU A 121 4.99 21.43 1.45
CA LEU A 121 4.09 21.38 2.59
C LEU A 121 3.76 22.79 3.14
N LEU A 122 4.77 23.66 3.25
CA LEU A 122 4.58 25.03 3.72
C LEU A 122 3.84 25.90 2.68
N ASN A 123 3.97 25.61 1.39
CA ASN A 123 3.25 26.27 0.29
C ASN A 123 1.77 25.93 0.25
N ASN A 124 1.39 24.77 0.76
CA ASN A 124 0.01 24.29 0.78
C ASN A 124 -0.72 24.54 2.11
N ILE A 125 -0.22 25.45 2.94
CA ILE A 125 -0.91 25.93 4.15
C ILE A 125 -1.03 27.46 4.16
N SER A 126 -1.97 27.97 4.96
CA SER A 126 -2.14 29.42 5.10
C SER A 126 -0.88 30.11 5.65
N ALA A 127 -0.66 31.38 5.29
CA ALA A 127 0.48 32.16 5.77
C ALA A 127 0.61 32.17 7.31
N ARG A 128 -0.53 32.27 8.02
CA ARG A 128 -0.57 32.20 9.48
C ARG A 128 -0.15 30.83 10.01
N ALA A 129 -0.64 29.74 9.40
CA ALA A 129 -0.25 28.39 9.78
C ALA A 129 1.25 28.15 9.52
N ARG A 130 1.76 28.66 8.41
CA ARG A 130 3.19 28.61 8.06
C ARG A 130 4.05 29.27 9.14
N GLU A 131 3.71 30.50 9.55
CA GLU A 131 4.45 31.20 10.62
C GLU A 131 4.47 30.40 11.92
N ASN A 132 3.32 29.85 12.32
CA ASN A 132 3.22 29.03 13.52
C ASN A 132 4.09 27.76 13.42
N ILE A 133 4.00 27.04 12.31
CA ILE A 133 4.76 25.79 12.11
C ILE A 133 6.26 26.05 12.05
N LEU A 134 6.69 27.14 11.40
CA LEU A 134 8.10 27.55 11.40
C LEU A 134 8.60 27.82 12.82
N SER A 135 7.80 28.51 13.63
CA SER A 135 8.13 28.73 15.05
C SER A 135 8.22 27.41 15.82
N ASP A 136 7.25 26.50 15.63
CA ASP A 136 7.26 25.18 16.27
C ASP A 136 8.51 24.36 15.89
N ILE A 137 8.91 24.40 14.62
CA ILE A 137 10.14 23.74 14.14
C ILE A 137 11.39 24.31 14.84
N GLU A 138 11.47 25.63 15.06
CA GLU A 138 12.58 26.25 15.79
C GLU A 138 12.63 25.81 17.26
N TYR A 139 11.47 25.63 17.90
CA TYR A 139 11.36 25.10 19.25
C TYR A 139 11.75 23.62 19.35
N LEU A 140 11.46 22.85 18.30
CA LEU A 140 11.88 21.46 18.16
C LEU A 140 13.40 21.40 17.93
N ARG A 141 14.24 21.56 18.95
CA ARG A 141 15.71 21.47 18.82
C ARG A 141 16.20 20.05 18.59
N ASN A 142 15.77 19.11 19.43
CA ASN A 142 16.18 17.70 19.37
C ASN A 142 14.93 16.84 19.16
N VAL A 143 14.83 16.22 17.99
CA VAL A 143 13.73 15.30 17.67
C VAL A 143 14.37 13.96 17.34
N ARG A 144 13.81 12.87 17.89
CA ARG A 144 14.32 11.53 17.59
C ARG A 144 13.84 11.12 16.20
N MET A 145 14.69 10.43 15.45
CA MET A 145 14.33 9.94 14.11
C MET A 145 13.02 9.12 14.13
N ARG A 146 12.81 8.31 15.17
CA ARG A 146 11.57 7.53 15.34
C ARG A 146 10.31 8.40 15.44
N ASP A 147 10.41 9.59 16.04
CA ASP A 147 9.27 10.50 16.15
C ASP A 147 8.98 11.18 14.81
N VAL A 148 10.04 11.49 14.03
CA VAL A 148 9.91 11.96 12.64
C VAL A 148 9.21 10.93 11.78
N GLU A 149 9.70 9.69 11.77
CA GLU A 149 9.15 8.60 10.95
C GLU A 149 7.68 8.35 11.30
N ARG A 150 7.32 8.37 12.59
CA ARG A 150 5.92 8.26 13.01
C ARG A 150 5.06 9.41 12.49
N ALA A 151 5.57 10.64 12.51
CA ALA A 151 4.82 11.80 12.01
C ALA A 151 4.65 11.77 10.49
N GLN A 152 5.70 11.36 9.76
CA GLN A 152 5.63 11.13 8.31
C GLN A 152 4.64 10.01 7.95
N GLN A 153 4.65 8.92 8.72
CA GLN A 153 3.70 7.82 8.53
C GLN A 153 2.25 8.27 8.71
N LYS A 154 1.95 9.11 9.71
CA LYS A 154 0.60 9.67 9.87
C LYS A 154 0.12 10.44 8.64
N ILE A 155 1.01 11.15 7.94
CA ILE A 155 0.67 11.86 6.71
C ILE A 155 0.36 10.85 5.60
N VAL A 156 1.18 9.82 5.44
CA VAL A 156 0.96 8.73 4.48
C VAL A 156 -0.35 7.99 4.75
N ASP A 157 -0.63 7.67 6.02
CA ASP A 157 -1.87 7.00 6.43
C ASP A 157 -3.10 7.86 6.13
N SER A 158 -3.00 9.17 6.36
CA SER A 158 -4.05 10.14 6.02
C SER A 158 -4.33 10.21 4.52
N ILE A 159 -3.26 10.23 3.70
CA ILE A 159 -3.37 10.18 2.24
C ILE A 159 -4.12 8.92 1.81
N ARG A 160 -3.76 7.76 2.33
CA ARG A 160 -4.45 6.49 2.01
C ARG A 160 -5.90 6.49 2.43
N ALA A 161 -6.20 6.97 3.64
CA ALA A 161 -7.57 7.04 4.12
C ALA A 161 -8.46 7.95 3.24
N LEU A 162 -7.91 9.06 2.75
CA LEU A 162 -8.61 9.96 1.83
C LEU A 162 -8.73 9.38 0.42
N GLU A 163 -7.76 8.59 -0.04
CA GLU A 163 -7.83 7.87 -1.32
C GLU A 163 -8.90 6.78 -1.26
N GLU A 164 -8.94 6.01 -0.17
CA GLU A 164 -9.95 4.97 0.09
C GLU A 164 -11.36 5.55 0.20
N SER A 165 -11.52 6.75 0.76
CA SER A 165 -12.81 7.46 0.80
C SER A 165 -13.21 8.07 -0.54
N GLY A 166 -12.29 8.12 -1.52
CA GLY A 166 -12.47 8.76 -2.81
C GLY A 166 -12.45 10.29 -2.76
N GLU A 167 -11.99 10.88 -1.66
CA GLU A 167 -11.83 12.34 -1.51
C GLU A 167 -10.61 12.87 -2.27
N ILE A 168 -9.59 12.03 -2.46
CA ILE A 168 -8.43 12.33 -3.29
C ILE A 168 -8.18 11.20 -4.28
N VAL A 169 -7.51 11.50 -5.39
CA VAL A 169 -7.09 10.51 -6.38
C VAL A 169 -5.59 10.62 -6.57
N ILE A 170 -4.88 9.51 -6.37
CA ILE A 170 -3.43 9.46 -6.53
C ILE A 170 -3.11 8.77 -7.85
N ALA A 171 -2.53 9.51 -8.79
CA ALA A 171 -2.06 8.94 -10.04
C ALA A 171 -0.75 8.16 -9.81
N ARG A 172 -0.86 6.88 -9.41
CA ARG A 172 0.29 5.98 -9.27
C ARG A 172 0.77 5.48 -10.64
N GLY A 173 1.48 6.34 -11.39
CA GLY A 173 2.40 5.92 -12.46
C GLY A 173 1.90 4.89 -13.49
N GLY A 174 0.60 4.85 -13.79
CA GLY A 174 -0.06 3.96 -14.75
C GLY A 174 -1.26 4.68 -15.36
N GLU A 175 -1.65 4.29 -16.57
CA GLU A 175 -2.42 5.00 -17.61
C GLU A 175 -3.78 5.65 -17.25
N ASP A 176 -4.16 5.77 -15.99
CA ASP A 176 -5.42 6.40 -15.56
C ASP A 176 -5.24 7.88 -15.19
N ALA A 177 -4.53 8.62 -16.04
CA ALA A 177 -4.72 10.06 -16.11
C ALA A 177 -6.11 10.30 -16.74
N ILE A 178 -7.13 10.50 -15.91
CA ILE A 178 -8.41 11.03 -16.40
C ILE A 178 -8.11 12.44 -16.94
N ILE A 179 -8.14 12.56 -18.27
CA ILE A 179 -8.09 13.84 -18.97
C ILE A 179 -9.55 14.32 -19.13
N GLU A 180 -9.81 15.48 -18.52
CA GLU A 180 -10.98 16.38 -18.63
C GLU A 180 -12.38 15.86 -18.22
#